data_AF-A0A975K2U3-F1
#
_entry.id   AF-A0A975K2U3-F1
#
_cell.length_a   1.000
_cell.length_b   1.000
_cell.length_c   1.000
_cell.angle_alpha   90.00
_cell.angle_beta   90.00
_cell.angle_gamma   90.00
#
_symmetry.space_group_name_H-M   'P 1'
#
loop_
_entity.id
_entity.type
_entity.pdbx_description
1 polymer ?
#
loop_
_entity_poly.entity_id
_entity_poly.type
_entity_poly.pdbx_seq_one_letter_code
_entity_poly.pdbx_strand_id
1 'polypeptide(L)'
;MRIRLDRTVCDGFGICAKKAPGHFSLDDWGYASIIGDGVVASEDGDAVMRALMDCPVHAIMEMDERRPDDLPPPPDIEEDPAARLKTESNEAEWGFTR
;
A
#
# COMPACT_ATOMS: atom_id res chain seq x y z
N MET A 1 6.03 10.59 4.19
CA MET A 1 4.84 9.73 4.06
C MET A 1 4.03 9.80 5.34
N ARG A 2 2.73 9.48 5.27
CA ARG A 2 1.88 9.31 6.45
C ARG A 2 1.30 7.90 6.46
N ILE A 3 1.16 7.30 7.63
CA ILE A 3 0.60 5.94 7.76
C ILE A 3 -0.66 5.92 8.62
N ARG A 4 -1.51 4.93 8.37
CA ARG A 4 -2.69 4.60 9.16
C ARG A 4 -2.70 3.11 9.51
N LEU A 5 -3.22 2.80 10.69
CA LEU A 5 -3.43 1.43 11.14
C LEU A 5 -4.93 1.18 11.36
N ASP A 6 -5.48 0.18 10.69
CA ASP A 6 -6.84 -0.29 10.89
C ASP A 6 -6.89 -1.31 12.03
N ARG A 7 -7.36 -0.87 13.20
CA ARG A 7 -7.48 -1.72 14.39
C ARG A 7 -8.55 -2.80 14.27
N THR A 8 -9.47 -2.68 13.31
CA THR A 8 -10.49 -3.72 13.07
C THR A 8 -9.97 -4.89 12.24
N VAL A 9 -8.86 -4.67 11.51
CA VAL A 9 -8.17 -5.69 10.71
C VAL A 9 -6.94 -6.23 11.43
N CYS A 10 -6.32 -5.45 12.31
CA CYS A 10 -5.15 -5.86 13.07
C CYS A 10 -5.45 -7.07 13.96
N ASP A 11 -4.64 -8.13 13.83
CA ASP A 11 -4.77 -9.39 14.59
C ASP A 11 -3.55 -9.65 15.50
N GLY A 12 -2.81 -8.60 15.89
CA GLY A 12 -1.80 -8.68 16.94
C GLY A 12 -0.49 -9.43 16.63
N PHE A 13 -0.11 -9.62 15.35
CA PHE A 13 1.14 -10.30 14.97
C PHE A 13 2.43 -9.62 15.50
N GLY A 14 2.39 -8.31 15.78
CA GLY A 14 3.50 -7.56 16.40
C GLY A 14 4.75 -7.36 15.53
N ILE A 15 4.74 -7.74 14.25
CA ILE A 15 5.90 -7.59 13.36
C ILE A 15 6.22 -6.11 13.12
N CYS A 16 5.21 -5.25 13.03
CA CYS A 16 5.37 -3.82 12.82
C CYS A 16 6.22 -3.14 13.91
N ALA A 17 5.94 -3.43 15.18
CA ALA A 17 6.72 -2.92 16.32
C ALA A 17 8.16 -3.46 16.38
N LYS A 18 8.43 -4.63 15.78
CA LYS A 18 9.81 -5.13 15.62
C LYS A 18 10.57 -4.40 14.52
N LYS A 19 9.90 -4.04 13.42
CA LYS A 19 10.52 -3.36 12.26
C LYS A 19 10.70 -1.87 12.51
N ALA A 20 9.72 -1.21 13.10
CA ALA A 20 9.69 0.22 13.34
C ALA A 20 9.19 0.53 14.77
N PRO A 21 9.99 0.24 15.82
CA PRO A 21 9.58 0.42 17.22
C PRO A 21 9.32 1.88 17.63
N GLY A 22 9.85 2.86 16.88
CA GLY A 22 9.57 4.28 17.09
C GLY A 22 8.20 4.73 16.57
N HIS A 23 7.57 3.94 15.69
CA HIS A 23 6.31 4.28 15.02
C HIS A 23 5.14 3.41 15.47
N PHE A 24 5.41 2.21 15.98
CA PHE A 24 4.38 1.28 16.46
C PHE A 24 4.65 0.86 17.90
N SER A 25 3.62 0.96 18.74
CA SER A 25 3.58 0.33 20.05
C SER A 25 2.61 -0.85 20.05
N LEU A 26 2.82 -1.77 20.98
CA LEU A 26 1.89 -2.88 21.25
C LEU A 26 1.26 -2.65 22.62
N ASP A 27 -0.04 -2.91 22.73
CA ASP A 27 -0.72 -2.96 24.04
C ASP A 27 -0.50 -4.31 24.74
N ASP A 28 -1.09 -4.46 25.92
CA ASP A 28 -0.96 -5.67 26.75
C ASP A 28 -1.55 -6.93 26.09
N TRP A 29 -2.38 -6.76 25.06
CA TRP A 29 -2.97 -7.85 24.27
C TRP A 29 -2.24 -8.09 22.94
N GLY A 30 -1.17 -7.33 22.66
CA GLY A 30 -0.37 -7.45 21.46
C GLY A 30 -0.93 -6.72 20.24
N TYR A 31 -2.01 -5.94 20.38
CA TYR A 31 -2.52 -5.14 19.27
C TYR A 31 -1.66 -3.91 19.07
N ALA A 32 -1.43 -3.59 17.80
CA ALA A 32 -0.59 -2.46 17.43
C ALA A 32 -1.37 -1.13 17.47
N SER A 33 -0.66 -0.07 17.82
CA SER A 33 -1.11 1.32 17.67
C SER A 33 0.01 2.17 17.09
N ILE A 34 -0.36 3.23 16.36
CA ILE A 34 0.60 4.20 15.84
C ILE A 34 0.98 5.18 16.94
N ILE A 35 2.28 5.42 17.09
CA ILE A 35 2.81 6.43 18.00
C ILE A 35 2.70 7.80 17.30
N GLY A 36 2.05 8.76 17.95
CA GLY A 36 1.87 10.10 17.40
C GLY A 36 0.76 10.18 16.34
N ASP A 37 0.97 10.97 15.30
CA ASP A 37 -0.02 11.32 14.28
C ASP A 37 0.14 10.51 12.97
N GLY A 38 1.08 9.58 12.94
CA GLY A 38 1.41 8.73 11.80
C GLY A 38 2.28 9.40 10.74
N VAL A 39 2.84 10.58 11.01
CA VAL A 39 3.83 11.21 10.13
C VAL A 39 5.18 10.51 10.30
N VAL A 40 5.74 10.03 9.18
CA VAL A 40 7.00 9.28 9.16
C VAL A 40 8.08 10.13 8.52
N ALA A 41 9.17 10.35 9.26
CA ALA A 41 10.36 11.02 8.76
C ALA A 41 11.03 10.20 7.65
N SER A 42 11.67 10.86 6.70
CA SER A 42 12.29 10.19 5.54
C SER A 42 13.33 9.13 5.94
N GLU A 43 14.03 9.33 7.07
CA GLU A 43 15.02 8.38 7.60
C GLU A 43 14.40 7.05 8.11
N ASP A 44 13.15 7.08 8.58
CA ASP A 44 12.44 5.91 9.07
C ASP A 44 11.59 5.21 7.98
N GLY A 45 11.52 5.82 6.78
CA GLY A 45 10.66 5.36 5.69
C GLY A 45 10.87 3.89 5.33
N ASP A 46 12.12 3.45 5.23
CA ASP A 46 12.46 2.06 4.92
C ASP A 46 12.02 1.06 6.00
N ALA A 47 12.08 1.46 7.26
CA ALA A 47 11.67 0.62 8.39
C ALA A 47 10.14 0.46 8.41
N VAL A 48 9.43 1.58 8.23
CA VAL A 48 7.96 1.60 8.16
C VAL A 48 7.44 0.88 6.91
N MET A 49 8.09 1.05 5.77
CA MET A 49 7.70 0.35 4.54
C MET A 49 7.84 -1.17 4.71
N ARG A 50 8.90 -1.64 5.35
CA ARG A 50 9.01 -3.07 5.71
C ARG A 50 7.92 -3.52 6.68
N ALA A 51 7.53 -2.69 7.66
CA ALA A 51 6.43 -3.00 8.56
C ALA A 51 5.09 -3.15 7.82
N LEU A 52 4.84 -2.31 6.81
CA LEU A 52 3.66 -2.37 5.95
C LEU A 52 3.62 -3.68 5.13
N MET A 53 4.73 -4.00 4.47
CA MET A 53 4.84 -5.18 3.61
C MET A 53 4.85 -6.51 4.38
N ASP A 54 5.37 -6.51 5.61
CA ASP A 54 5.47 -7.72 6.44
C ASP A 54 4.21 -7.97 7.30
N CYS A 55 3.18 -7.11 7.23
CA CYS A 55 1.94 -7.29 8.01
C CYS A 55 1.06 -8.38 7.36
N PRO A 56 0.85 -9.56 7.97
CA PRO A 56 0.17 -10.68 7.30
C PRO A 56 -1.30 -10.42 6.94
N VAL A 57 -1.93 -9.50 7.67
CA VAL A 57 -3.33 -9.09 7.49
C VAL A 57 -3.47 -7.73 6.80
N HIS A 58 -2.35 -7.12 6.38
CA HIS A 58 -2.29 -5.80 5.75
C HIS A 58 -3.09 -4.71 6.49
N ALA A 59 -3.00 -4.69 7.82
CA ALA A 59 -3.71 -3.70 8.65
C ALA A 59 -3.09 -2.29 8.62
N ILE A 60 -1.95 -2.11 7.95
CA ILE A 60 -1.21 -0.84 7.87
C ILE A 60 -1.26 -0.33 6.44
N MET A 61 -1.57 0.95 6.26
CA MET A 61 -1.70 1.59 4.95
C MET A 61 -0.93 2.90 4.93
N GLU A 62 -0.28 3.19 3.81
CA GLU A 62 0.21 4.53 3.51
C GLU A 62 -0.99 5.41 3.13
N MET A 63 -1.06 6.60 3.73
CA MET A 63 -1.99 7.65 3.34
C MET A 63 -1.30 8.56 2.34
N ASP A 64 -1.84 8.61 1.12
CA ASP A 64 -1.46 9.61 0.14
C ASP A 64 -1.78 11.01 0.70
N GLU A 65 -0.93 11.99 0.37
CA GLU A 65 -1.17 13.40 0.65
C GLU A 65 -2.28 13.97 -0.25
N ARG A 66 -2.64 13.26 -1.34
CA ARG A 66 -3.80 13.62 -2.17
C ARG A 66 -5.09 13.55 -1.37
N ARG A 67 -5.75 14.70 -1.27
CA ARG A 67 -7.12 14.81 -0.77
C ARG A 67 -8.06 14.15 -1.78
N PRO A 68 -9.18 13.57 -1.33
CA PRO A 68 -10.20 13.03 -2.24
C PRO A 68 -10.72 14.05 -3.25
N ASP A 69 -10.68 15.34 -2.90
CA ASP A 69 -11.09 16.47 -3.74
C ASP A 69 -9.98 16.97 -4.69
N ASP A 70 -8.75 16.48 -4.57
CA ASP A 70 -7.69 16.88 -5.49
C ASP A 70 -8.04 16.35 -6.88
N LEU A 71 -8.09 17.27 -7.85
CA LEU A 71 -8.36 16.93 -9.24
C LEU A 71 -7.30 15.90 -9.67
N PRO A 72 -7.71 14.72 -10.20
CA PRO A 72 -6.73 13.79 -10.77
C PRO A 72 -5.92 14.54 -11.83
N PRO A 73 -4.62 14.20 -11.99
CA PRO A 73 -3.85 14.76 -13.09
C PRO A 73 -4.62 14.57 -14.39
N PRO A 74 -4.63 15.58 -15.29
CA PRO A 74 -5.31 15.44 -16.56
C PRO A 74 -4.83 14.14 -17.23
N PRO A 75 -5.72 13.34 -17.82
CA PRO A 75 -5.30 12.14 -18.52
C PRO A 75 -4.26 12.53 -19.56
N ASP A 76 -3.23 11.70 -19.75
CA ASP A 76 -2.25 11.86 -20.81
C ASP A 76 -2.96 11.64 -22.16
N ILE A 77 -3.61 12.70 -22.66
CA ILE A 77 -4.47 12.68 -23.87
C ILE A 77 -3.67 12.48 -25.16
N GLU A 78 -2.34 12.45 -25.10
CA GLU A 78 -1.49 12.36 -26.28
C GLU A 78 -1.31 10.93 -26.83
N GLU A 79 -1.66 9.88 -26.09
CA GLU A 79 -1.52 8.51 -26.59
C GLU A 79 -2.79 7.71 -26.34
N ASP A 80 -3.55 7.47 -27.41
CA ASP A 80 -4.62 6.48 -27.42
C ASP A 80 -4.06 5.15 -26.88
N PRO A 81 -4.50 4.67 -25.71
CA PRO A 81 -3.99 3.42 -25.14
C PRO A 81 -4.28 2.23 -26.07
N ALA A 82 -5.28 2.33 -26.95
CA ALA A 82 -5.55 1.32 -27.95
C ALA A 82 -4.50 1.28 -29.07
N ALA A 83 -3.79 2.38 -29.34
CA ALA A 83 -2.73 2.43 -30.34
C ALA A 83 -1.48 1.61 -29.93
N ARG A 84 -1.32 1.29 -28.64
CA ARG A 84 -0.24 0.44 -28.12
C ARG A 84 -0.61 -1.04 -27.99
N LEU A 85 -1.87 -1.41 -28.19
CA LEU A 85 -2.31 -2.80 -28.17
C LEU A 85 -1.74 -3.53 -29.38
N LYS A 86 -0.80 -4.45 -29.16
CA LYS A 86 -0.29 -5.37 -30.19
C LYS A 86 -1.30 -6.50 -30.44
N THR A 87 -2.46 -6.17 -30.99
CA THR A 87 -3.53 -7.13 -31.31
C THR A 87 -3.07 -8.22 -32.27
N GLU A 88 -2.10 -7.92 -33.14
CA GLU A 88 -1.55 -8.85 -34.13
C GLU A 88 -0.50 -9.83 -33.58
N SER A 89 0.01 -9.62 -32.35
CA SER A 89 1.01 -10.51 -31.72
C SER A 89 0.41 -11.40 -30.62
N ASN A 90 -0.91 -11.43 -30.49
CA ASN A 90 -1.57 -12.30 -29.52
C ASN A 90 -1.65 -13.73 -30.09
N GLU A 91 -0.61 -14.52 -29.84
CA GLU A 91 -0.46 -15.95 -30.17
C GLU A 91 -1.53 -16.87 -29.52
N ALA A 92 -2.55 -16.30 -28.87
CA ALA A 92 -3.72 -17.05 -28.47
C ALA A 92 -4.57 -17.34 -29.72
N GLU A 93 -4.16 -18.30 -30.53
CA GLU A 93 -5.05 -18.99 -31.46
C GLU A 93 -6.01 -19.85 -30.64
N TRP A 94 -7.25 -19.38 -30.47
CA TRP A 94 -8.33 -20.17 -29.88
C TRP A 94 -8.89 -21.14 -30.92
N GLY A 95 -8.06 -22.10 -31.33
CA GLY A 95 -8.48 -23.26 -32.09
C GLY A 95 -9.36 -24.16 -31.22
N PHE A 96 -10.64 -23.82 -31.08
CA PHE A 96 -11.65 -24.79 -30.63
C PHE A 96 -11.88 -25.78 -31.78
N THR A 97 -11.03 -26.81 -31.85
CA THR A 97 -11.25 -27.94 -32.76
C THR A 97 -12.44 -28.76 -32.25
N ARG A 98 -13.44 -28.92 -33.12
CA ARG A 98 -14.67 -29.71 -32.92
C ARG A 98 -14.43 -31.21 -33.11
#